data_AF-A0A972ZH36-F1
#
_entry.id   AF-A0A972ZH36-F1
#
_cell.length_a   1.000
_cell.length_b   1.000
_cell.length_c   1.000
_cell.angle_alpha   90.00
_cell.angle_beta   90.00
_cell.angle_gamma   90.00
#
_symmetry.space_group_name_H-M   'P 1'
#
loop_
_entity.id
_entity.type
_entity.pdbx_description
1 polymer ?
#
loop_
_entity_poly.entity_id
_entity_poly.type
_entity_poly.pdbx_seq_one_letter_code
_entity_poly.pdbx_strand_id
1 'polypeptide(L)'
;MFPLVYEINTRIWLQKLSRLNGQAVTLGNVPESEFRFFKESGFTMVWLMGVWTPSLYSKSIATSHPGLRGELLNHLSSLHPEDIASSPYSIPSYTVNEALGGRSEMLIFRQKLAEHGIRLMLDFVPNHMALDNQWLPSHPEHFISVSADEQSQDPGSCFEYAKGKYLAYGRDPYFPPWTDTLQINYANPATHAMMTENLFAISELCDAVRCDVAMLVLKSVFNTTWKSLSGHMKEEFWGPAIAAVKKRHPGFLFLAESYWNKEWELQQQGFDYTYDKPFYDFLTSAPVNGDKLMGHMKAQWNYQKHLCRFIENHDEERAAGKTGLNCRAAAMIFLTAPGMHLVHQDQMEGYRHKIPVQLIRQAPEHEDRELMELYRKLFQLQREEVFQEGEVEWISVEGASHAQCFGFHRFTRDRHAMILANFSATGIATRFHHSALDGVSEEGLNILSTAKEHRSNTTHIEGDCLKTRLSPHEAIVITF
;
A
#
# COMPACT_ATOMS: atom_id res chain seq x y z
N MET A 1 -12.18 -13.96 -5.19
CA MET A 1 -10.84 -13.59 -5.69
C MET A 1 -10.28 -12.36 -5.00
N PHE A 2 -9.01 -12.41 -4.62
CA PHE A 2 -8.31 -11.34 -3.94
C PHE A 2 -7.62 -10.39 -4.94
N PRO A 3 -7.77 -9.07 -4.80
CA PRO A 3 -7.12 -8.13 -5.72
C PRO A 3 -5.60 -8.19 -5.64
N LEU A 4 -4.96 -8.20 -6.81
CA LEU A 4 -3.54 -7.86 -6.98
C LEU A 4 -3.46 -6.41 -7.51
N VAL A 5 -2.84 -5.53 -6.74
CA VAL A 5 -2.76 -4.09 -6.96
C VAL A 5 -1.32 -3.71 -7.32
N TYR A 6 -1.16 -2.91 -8.38
CA TYR A 6 0.10 -2.28 -8.73
C TYR A 6 0.08 -0.80 -8.36
N GLU A 7 0.93 -0.39 -7.43
CA GLU A 7 1.06 1.00 -6.99
C GLU A 7 2.10 1.75 -7.81
N ILE A 8 1.69 2.89 -8.36
CA ILE A 8 2.51 3.70 -9.25
C ILE A 8 2.59 5.13 -8.71
N ASN A 9 3.81 5.63 -8.54
CA ASN A 9 4.07 7.06 -8.49
C ASN A 9 3.92 7.65 -9.90
N THR A 10 2.72 8.15 -10.20
CA THR A 10 2.33 8.58 -11.55
C THR A 10 3.29 9.61 -12.13
N ARG A 11 3.80 10.52 -11.30
CA ARG A 11 4.69 11.61 -11.73
C ARG A 11 6.01 11.06 -12.25
N ILE A 12 6.62 10.12 -11.50
CA ILE A 12 7.88 9.49 -11.87
C ILE A 12 7.69 8.56 -13.07
N TRP A 13 6.61 7.77 -13.06
CA TRP A 13 6.32 6.81 -14.11
C TRP A 13 6.11 7.47 -15.48
N LEU A 14 5.27 8.51 -15.56
CA LEU A 14 5.04 9.23 -16.82
C LEU A 14 6.29 9.94 -17.32
N GLN A 15 7.15 10.46 -16.43
CA GLN A 15 8.45 11.01 -16.83
C GLN A 15 9.42 9.93 -17.35
N LYS A 16 9.45 8.75 -16.72
CA LYS A 16 10.22 7.59 -17.20
C LYS A 16 9.76 7.20 -18.60
N LEU A 17 8.45 7.06 -18.82
CA LEU A 17 7.87 6.75 -20.12
C LEU A 17 8.15 7.84 -21.15
N SER A 18 8.07 9.11 -20.77
CA SER A 18 8.36 10.22 -21.67
C SER A 18 9.79 10.16 -22.20
N ARG A 19 10.75 9.90 -21.31
CA ARG A 19 12.16 9.74 -21.67
C ARG A 19 12.39 8.54 -22.59
N LEU A 20 11.79 7.40 -22.27
CA LEU A 20 11.95 6.16 -23.05
C LEU A 20 11.34 6.26 -24.46
N ASN A 21 10.23 6.99 -24.60
CA ASN A 21 9.53 7.15 -25.88
C ASN A 21 9.99 8.38 -26.68
N GLY A 22 10.85 9.24 -26.12
CA GLY A 22 11.33 10.45 -26.78
C GLY A 22 10.26 11.52 -27.03
N GLN A 23 9.11 11.44 -26.34
CA GLN A 23 7.99 12.38 -26.43
C GLN A 23 7.29 12.51 -25.08
N ALA A 24 6.55 13.60 -24.84
CA ALA A 24 5.78 13.76 -23.62
C ALA A 24 4.68 12.69 -23.53
N VAL A 25 4.66 11.95 -22.42
CA VAL A 25 3.64 10.96 -22.07
C VAL A 25 2.79 11.49 -20.93
N THR A 26 1.49 11.53 -21.16
CA THR A 26 0.40 11.87 -20.23
C THR A 26 -0.49 10.64 -20.05
N LEU A 27 -1.56 10.74 -19.24
CA LEU A 27 -2.48 9.62 -19.03
C LEU A 27 -3.20 9.19 -20.32
N GLY A 28 -3.39 10.09 -21.28
CA GLY A 28 -4.13 9.81 -22.51
C GLY A 28 -3.33 9.00 -23.54
N ASN A 29 -2.01 9.12 -23.52
CA ASN A 29 -1.12 8.49 -24.49
C ASN A 29 -0.12 7.49 -23.88
N VAL A 30 -0.40 6.98 -22.68
CA VAL A 30 0.35 5.84 -22.10
C VAL A 30 0.45 4.71 -23.14
N PRO A 31 1.65 4.17 -23.42
CA PRO A 31 1.85 3.11 -24.39
C PRO A 31 1.07 1.82 -24.06
N GLU A 32 0.59 1.14 -25.09
CA GLU A 32 -0.15 -0.14 -24.95
C GLU A 32 0.67 -1.24 -24.25
N SER A 33 2.00 -1.15 -24.28
CA SER A 33 2.89 -2.08 -23.59
C SER A 33 2.68 -2.09 -22.08
N GLU A 34 2.32 -0.95 -21.47
CA GLU A 34 2.09 -0.85 -20.04
C GLU A 34 0.81 -1.60 -19.63
N PHE A 35 -0.28 -1.40 -20.37
CA PHE A 35 -1.55 -2.11 -20.14
C PHE A 35 -1.40 -3.61 -20.33
N ARG A 36 -0.65 -4.01 -21.37
CA ARG A 36 -0.29 -5.42 -21.60
C ARG A 36 0.51 -5.98 -20.44
N PHE A 37 1.52 -5.26 -19.96
CA PHE A 37 2.30 -5.67 -18.79
C PHE A 37 1.41 -5.87 -17.56
N PHE A 38 0.48 -4.95 -17.29
CA PHE A 38 -0.42 -5.07 -16.15
C PHE A 38 -1.27 -6.35 -16.24
N LYS A 39 -1.87 -6.59 -17.41
CA LYS A 39 -2.69 -7.77 -17.69
C LYS A 39 -1.89 -9.07 -17.66
N GLU A 40 -0.74 -9.13 -18.32
CA GLU A 40 0.12 -10.31 -18.36
C GLU A 40 0.68 -10.68 -16.99
N SER A 41 0.86 -9.68 -16.11
CA SER A 41 1.24 -9.88 -14.70
C SER A 41 0.05 -10.20 -13.80
N GLY A 42 -1.20 -10.05 -14.28
CA GLY A 42 -2.40 -10.45 -13.54
C GLY A 42 -2.86 -9.41 -12.52
N PHE A 43 -2.36 -8.18 -12.62
CA PHE A 43 -2.89 -7.08 -11.83
C PHE A 43 -4.36 -6.89 -12.15
N THR A 44 -5.17 -6.89 -11.10
CA THR A 44 -6.61 -6.64 -11.18
C THR A 44 -6.93 -5.15 -10.98
N MET A 45 -5.94 -4.39 -10.50
CA MET A 45 -6.07 -2.99 -10.18
C MET A 45 -4.73 -2.26 -10.31
N VAL A 46 -4.78 -1.02 -10.79
CA VAL A 46 -3.64 -0.09 -10.78
C VAL A 46 -4.02 1.09 -9.89
N TRP A 47 -3.14 1.41 -8.94
CA TRP A 47 -3.26 2.59 -8.10
C TRP A 47 -2.31 3.67 -8.61
N LEU A 48 -2.87 4.82 -8.98
CA LEU A 48 -2.13 6.00 -9.36
C LEU A 48 -2.00 6.99 -8.19
N MET A 49 -0.81 7.07 -7.61
CA MET A 49 -0.46 8.08 -6.60
C MET A 49 -0.10 9.41 -7.27
N GLY A 50 -0.49 10.53 -6.64
CA GLY A 50 -0.01 11.87 -6.99
C GLY A 50 -0.63 12.49 -8.25
N VAL A 51 -1.86 12.10 -8.60
CA VAL A 51 -2.59 12.57 -9.78
C VAL A 51 -3.23 13.95 -9.62
N TRP A 52 -3.45 14.39 -8.38
CA TRP A 52 -4.14 15.64 -8.09
C TRP A 52 -3.27 16.87 -8.37
N THR A 53 -3.92 18.00 -8.62
CA THR A 53 -3.26 19.29 -8.82
C THR A 53 -2.30 19.58 -7.65
N PRO A 54 -1.02 19.84 -7.92
CA PRO A 54 -0.03 20.02 -6.87
C PRO A 54 -0.19 21.38 -6.16
N SER A 55 -0.01 21.39 -4.83
CA SER A 55 0.03 22.62 -4.03
C SER A 55 1.27 23.47 -4.31
N LEU A 56 1.06 24.77 -4.52
CA LEU A 56 2.16 25.73 -4.68
C LEU A 56 2.86 25.98 -3.35
N TYR A 57 2.11 26.03 -2.25
CA TYR A 57 2.66 26.20 -0.90
C TYR A 57 3.49 25.00 -0.48
N SER A 58 2.97 23.77 -0.63
CA SER A 58 3.73 22.55 -0.31
C SER A 58 5.00 22.44 -1.16
N LYS A 59 4.95 22.78 -2.45
CA LYS A 59 6.15 22.83 -3.30
C LYS A 59 7.17 23.85 -2.76
N SER A 60 6.72 25.04 -2.38
CA SER A 60 7.60 26.08 -1.82
C SER A 60 8.24 25.64 -0.50
N ILE A 61 7.47 25.01 0.38
CA ILE A 61 7.95 24.46 1.65
C ILE A 61 8.98 23.36 1.37
N ALA A 62 8.66 22.38 0.52
CA ALA A 62 9.59 21.31 0.15
C ALA A 62 10.91 21.83 -0.45
N THR A 63 10.83 22.84 -1.32
CA THR A 63 12.01 23.43 -1.97
C THR A 63 12.93 24.17 -0.98
N SER A 64 12.34 24.77 0.05
CA SER A 64 13.07 25.59 1.04
C SER A 64 13.44 24.83 2.31
N HIS A 65 12.88 23.64 2.55
CA HIS A 65 13.08 22.87 3.78
C HIS A 65 14.50 22.32 3.91
N PRO A 66 15.31 22.78 4.89
CA PRO A 66 16.71 22.37 5.01
C PRO A 66 16.89 20.87 5.25
N GLY A 67 16.01 20.26 6.05
CA GLY A 67 16.06 18.83 6.36
C GLY A 67 15.72 17.95 5.15
N LEU A 68 14.84 18.40 4.27
CA LEU A 68 14.42 17.62 3.11
C LEU A 68 15.53 17.61 2.07
N ARG A 69 16.23 18.74 1.86
CA ARG A 69 17.31 18.84 0.89
C ARG A 69 18.42 17.79 1.10
N GLY A 70 18.78 17.52 2.35
CA GLY A 70 19.77 16.48 2.68
C GLY A 70 19.31 15.08 2.27
N GLU A 71 18.06 14.74 2.58
CA GLU A 71 17.45 13.48 2.14
C GLU A 71 17.41 13.37 0.61
N LEU A 72 16.94 14.41 -0.09
CA LEU A 72 16.87 14.41 -1.56
C LEU A 72 18.23 14.21 -2.24
N LEU A 73 19.30 14.81 -1.70
CA LEU A 73 20.66 14.65 -2.21
C LEU A 73 21.24 13.24 -2.00
N ASN A 74 20.70 12.45 -1.07
CA ASN A 74 21.06 11.03 -0.96
C ASN A 74 20.50 10.19 -2.12
N HIS A 75 19.47 10.69 -2.81
CA HIS A 75 18.81 9.99 -3.92
C HIS A 75 19.27 10.48 -5.29
N LEU A 76 19.63 11.75 -5.42
CA LEU A 76 20.06 12.35 -6.68
C LEU A 76 21.43 13.01 -6.52
N SER A 77 22.40 12.58 -7.33
CA SER A 77 23.76 13.13 -7.35
C SER A 77 23.81 14.60 -7.75
N SER A 78 22.83 15.07 -8.54
CA SER A 78 22.55 16.47 -8.80
C SER A 78 21.06 16.74 -8.60
N LEU A 79 20.75 17.77 -7.81
CA LEU A 79 19.39 18.18 -7.49
C LEU A 79 19.13 19.59 -8.02
N HIS A 80 18.19 19.72 -8.95
CA HIS A 80 17.72 20.98 -9.48
C HIS A 80 16.36 21.35 -8.86
N PRO A 81 15.99 22.65 -8.74
CA PRO A 81 14.70 23.06 -8.17
C PRO A 81 13.49 22.42 -8.85
N GLU A 82 13.56 22.17 -10.16
CA GLU A 82 12.52 21.51 -10.94
C GLU A 82 12.31 20.04 -10.56
N ASP A 83 13.27 19.38 -9.92
CA ASP A 83 13.16 17.99 -9.47
C ASP A 83 12.25 17.85 -8.23
N ILE A 84 11.99 18.96 -7.54
CA ILE A 84 11.23 19.03 -6.30
C ILE A 84 9.78 19.46 -6.61
N ALA A 85 8.84 18.61 -6.25
CA ALA A 85 7.40 18.84 -6.33
C ALA A 85 6.78 18.99 -4.93
N SER A 86 5.49 19.31 -4.90
CA SER A 86 4.69 19.23 -3.67
C SER A 86 4.59 17.78 -3.21
N SER A 87 4.32 17.60 -1.92
CA SER A 87 3.77 16.33 -1.44
C SER A 87 2.52 15.97 -2.28
N PRO A 88 2.34 14.70 -2.72
CA PRO A 88 1.11 14.27 -3.36
C PRO A 88 -0.09 14.26 -2.41
N TYR A 89 0.16 14.32 -1.10
CA TYR A 89 -0.86 14.28 -0.04
C TYR A 89 -1.27 15.68 0.47
N SER A 90 -0.51 16.72 0.14
CA SER A 90 -0.95 18.11 0.33
C SER A 90 -1.82 18.55 -0.86
N ILE A 91 -3.11 18.25 -0.77
CA ILE A 91 -4.09 18.40 -1.87
C ILE A 91 -4.84 19.75 -1.76
N PRO A 92 -4.72 20.65 -2.74
CA PRO A 92 -5.54 21.86 -2.82
C PRO A 92 -6.98 21.61 -3.28
N SER A 93 -7.13 20.69 -4.25
CA SER A 93 -8.42 20.25 -4.80
C SER A 93 -8.26 18.86 -5.43
N TYR A 94 -9.35 18.09 -5.48
CA TYR A 94 -9.42 16.81 -6.18
C TYR A 94 -9.63 16.97 -7.69
N THR A 95 -8.86 17.88 -8.29
CA THR A 95 -8.78 18.09 -9.73
C THR A 95 -7.57 17.35 -10.25
N VAL A 96 -7.70 16.60 -11.35
CA VAL A 96 -6.57 15.91 -11.97
C VAL A 96 -5.61 16.95 -12.54
N ASN A 97 -4.31 16.80 -12.25
CA ASN A 97 -3.29 17.72 -12.72
C ASN A 97 -3.25 17.78 -14.26
N GLU A 98 -3.37 18.98 -14.82
CA GLU A 98 -3.33 19.23 -16.26
C GLU A 98 -2.00 18.78 -16.90
N ALA A 99 -0.89 18.80 -16.16
CA ALA A 99 0.39 18.27 -16.64
C ALA A 99 0.38 16.75 -16.88
N LEU A 100 -0.62 16.04 -16.33
CA LEU A 100 -0.85 14.61 -16.55
C LEU A 100 -1.97 14.35 -17.57
N GLY A 101 -2.55 15.40 -18.18
CA GLY A 101 -3.64 15.33 -19.15
C GLY A 101 -5.04 15.66 -18.60
N GLY A 102 -5.14 16.03 -17.31
CA GLY A 102 -6.38 16.46 -16.69
C GLY A 102 -7.49 15.39 -16.66
N ARG A 103 -8.74 15.84 -16.47
CA ARG A 103 -9.89 14.93 -16.31
C ARG A 103 -10.15 14.08 -17.56
N SER A 104 -10.04 14.66 -18.75
CA SER A 104 -10.35 13.96 -20.01
C SER A 104 -9.43 12.77 -20.22
N GLU A 105 -8.14 12.94 -19.98
CA GLU A 105 -7.17 11.87 -20.20
C GLU A 105 -7.16 10.83 -19.07
N MET A 106 -7.52 11.23 -17.84
CA MET A 106 -7.80 10.26 -16.77
C MET A 106 -8.92 9.29 -17.16
N LEU A 107 -10.00 9.78 -17.77
CA LEU A 107 -11.11 8.93 -18.21
C LEU A 107 -10.69 8.00 -19.37
N ILE A 108 -9.84 8.48 -20.29
CA ILE A 108 -9.25 7.63 -21.34
C ILE A 108 -8.39 6.53 -20.71
N PHE A 109 -7.55 6.86 -19.73
CA PHE A 109 -6.72 5.90 -19.03
C PHE A 109 -7.56 4.83 -18.30
N ARG A 110 -8.58 5.25 -17.56
CA ARG A 110 -9.54 4.34 -16.91
C ARG A 110 -10.22 3.42 -17.93
N GLN A 111 -10.67 3.96 -19.07
CA GLN A 111 -11.29 3.16 -20.12
C GLN A 111 -10.34 2.09 -20.66
N LYS A 112 -9.09 2.44 -20.94
CA LYS A 112 -8.07 1.48 -21.40
C LYS A 112 -7.79 0.40 -20.35
N LEU A 113 -7.70 0.75 -19.06
CA LEU A 113 -7.60 -0.26 -18.00
C LEU A 113 -8.81 -1.21 -18.02
N ALA A 114 -10.03 -0.67 -18.17
CA ALA A 114 -11.26 -1.47 -18.21
C ALA A 114 -11.32 -2.43 -19.41
N GLU A 115 -10.80 -2.02 -20.58
CA GLU A 115 -10.65 -2.90 -21.77
C GLU A 115 -9.75 -4.12 -21.49
N HIS A 116 -8.86 -4.00 -20.51
CA HIS A 116 -8.01 -5.10 -20.02
C HIS A 116 -8.55 -5.79 -18.76
N GLY A 117 -9.73 -5.40 -18.26
CA GLY A 117 -10.34 -5.96 -17.04
C GLY A 117 -9.71 -5.46 -15.74
N ILE A 118 -9.00 -4.33 -15.78
CA ILE A 118 -8.23 -3.76 -14.67
C ILE A 118 -8.99 -2.55 -14.12
N ARG A 119 -9.08 -2.46 -12.79
CA ARG A 119 -9.70 -1.33 -12.08
C ARG A 119 -8.71 -0.20 -11.84
N LEU A 120 -9.18 1.03 -11.81
CA LEU A 120 -8.39 2.18 -11.39
C LEU A 120 -8.64 2.52 -9.91
N MET A 121 -7.57 2.69 -9.15
CA MET A 121 -7.60 3.22 -7.78
C MET A 121 -6.87 4.57 -7.71
N LEU A 122 -7.44 5.53 -6.98
CA LEU A 122 -6.86 6.85 -6.73
C LEU A 122 -6.78 7.13 -5.21
N ASP A 123 -5.98 8.12 -4.82
CA ASP A 123 -5.88 8.57 -3.42
C ASP A 123 -7.01 9.51 -3.00
N PHE A 124 -7.45 9.36 -1.76
CA PHE A 124 -8.25 10.32 -1.02
C PHE A 124 -7.56 10.62 0.31
N VAL A 125 -7.35 11.91 0.59
CA VAL A 125 -6.75 12.39 1.85
C VAL A 125 -7.85 12.99 2.72
N PRO A 126 -8.31 12.25 3.75
CA PRO A 126 -9.44 12.65 4.57
C PRO A 126 -9.03 13.54 5.76
N ASN A 127 -7.78 13.48 6.21
CA ASN A 127 -7.37 14.14 7.45
C ASN A 127 -7.11 15.64 7.28
N HIS A 128 -6.48 16.03 6.19
CA HIS A 128 -5.98 17.38 5.98
C HIS A 128 -6.10 17.81 4.50
N MET A 129 -5.98 19.11 4.23
CA MET A 129 -5.87 19.67 2.86
C MET A 129 -4.66 20.60 2.77
N ALA A 130 -4.21 20.96 1.57
CA ALA A 130 -3.12 21.93 1.40
C ALA A 130 -3.44 23.32 1.98
N LEU A 131 -2.41 24.13 2.24
CA LEU A 131 -2.58 25.52 2.70
C LEU A 131 -3.31 26.41 1.68
N ASP A 132 -3.14 26.13 0.39
CA ASP A 132 -3.76 26.82 -0.75
C ASP A 132 -5.01 26.09 -1.27
N ASN A 133 -5.70 25.35 -0.40
CA ASN A 133 -6.91 24.63 -0.80
C ASN A 133 -8.07 25.56 -1.22
N GLN A 134 -8.92 25.02 -2.09
CA GLN A 134 -10.01 25.78 -2.70
C GLN A 134 -11.13 26.21 -1.72
N TRP A 135 -11.22 25.55 -0.56
CA TRP A 135 -12.30 25.78 0.42
C TRP A 135 -11.97 26.91 1.39
N LEU A 136 -10.70 27.06 1.77
CA LEU A 136 -10.25 28.00 2.79
C LEU A 136 -10.74 29.45 2.60
N PRO A 137 -10.74 30.05 1.38
CA PRO A 137 -11.17 31.44 1.21
C PRO A 137 -12.64 31.68 1.57
N SER A 138 -13.50 30.68 1.43
CA SER A 138 -14.96 30.82 1.61
C SER A 138 -15.49 30.06 2.82
N HIS A 139 -14.80 29.00 3.24
CA HIS A 139 -15.25 28.07 4.28
C HIS A 139 -14.15 27.74 5.30
N PRO A 140 -13.60 28.75 6.02
CA PRO A 140 -12.60 28.50 7.06
C PRO A 140 -13.14 27.61 8.20
N GLU A 141 -14.46 27.53 8.39
CA GLU A 141 -15.11 26.68 9.40
C GLU A 141 -14.94 25.16 9.17
N HIS A 142 -14.47 24.75 7.99
CA HIS A 142 -14.10 23.36 7.72
C HIS A 142 -12.75 22.96 8.32
N PHE A 143 -12.00 23.92 8.86
CA PHE A 143 -10.67 23.70 9.43
C PHE A 143 -10.66 24.01 10.92
N ILE A 144 -9.71 23.42 11.64
CA ILE A 144 -9.58 23.63 13.09
C ILE A 144 -8.98 25.01 13.36
N SER A 145 -9.77 25.87 14.00
CA SER A 145 -9.32 27.20 14.41
C SER A 145 -8.43 27.15 15.64
N VAL A 146 -7.45 28.05 15.69
CA VAL A 146 -6.52 28.23 16.81
C VAL A 146 -6.63 29.68 17.29
N SER A 147 -6.78 29.88 18.60
CA SER A 147 -6.82 31.22 19.20
C SER A 147 -5.43 31.87 19.23
N ALA A 148 -5.37 33.19 19.39
CA ALA A 148 -4.11 33.90 19.52
C ALA A 148 -3.29 33.46 20.76
N ASP A 149 -3.98 33.11 21.85
CA ASP A 149 -3.34 32.62 23.07
C ASP A 149 -2.70 31.24 22.86
N GLU A 150 -3.42 30.32 22.20
CA GLU A 150 -2.91 29.00 21.83
C GLU A 150 -1.75 29.10 20.83
N GLN A 151 -1.87 29.98 19.83
CA GLN A 151 -0.80 30.25 18.87
C GLN A 151 0.46 30.79 19.55
N SER A 152 0.31 31.66 20.55
CA SER A 152 1.45 32.20 21.29
C SER A 152 2.18 31.13 22.11
N GLN A 153 1.48 30.08 22.54
CA GLN A 153 2.06 28.96 23.28
C GLN A 153 2.76 27.94 22.36
N ASP A 154 2.20 27.69 21.17
CA ASP A 154 2.76 26.75 20.19
C ASP A 154 2.70 27.33 18.76
N PRO A 155 3.60 28.27 18.41
CA PRO A 155 3.58 28.93 17.11
C PRO A 155 3.90 28.00 15.95
N GLY A 156 4.52 26.83 16.21
CA GLY A 156 4.84 25.84 15.19
C GLY A 156 3.65 24.98 14.76
N SER A 157 2.51 25.09 15.44
CA SER A 157 1.35 24.22 15.23
C SER A 157 0.27 24.76 14.30
N CYS A 158 0.42 26.00 13.82
CA CYS A 158 -0.64 26.65 13.05
C CYS A 158 -0.15 27.58 11.95
N PHE A 159 -1.08 27.89 11.05
CA PHE A 159 -0.93 28.76 9.91
C PHE A 159 -1.78 30.01 10.08
N GLU A 160 -1.19 31.20 9.90
CA GLU A 160 -1.91 32.47 9.86
C GLU A 160 -2.48 32.70 8.45
N TYR A 161 -3.74 32.30 8.22
CA TYR A 161 -4.39 32.44 6.92
C TYR A 161 -4.93 33.86 6.66
N ALA A 162 -5.17 34.62 7.72
CA ALA A 162 -5.53 36.03 7.68
C ALA A 162 -5.02 36.71 8.94
N LYS A 163 -4.79 38.03 8.90
CA LYS A 163 -4.22 38.79 10.01
C LYS A 163 -4.92 38.48 11.35
N GLY A 164 -4.18 37.89 12.29
CA GLY A 164 -4.67 37.50 13.61
C GLY A 164 -5.65 36.33 13.64
N LYS A 165 -5.73 35.54 12.56
CA LYS A 165 -6.57 34.34 12.46
C LYS A 165 -5.72 33.13 12.08
N TYR A 166 -5.81 32.08 12.89
CA TYR A 166 -4.93 30.92 12.80
C TYR A 166 -5.73 29.63 12.61
N LEU A 167 -5.20 28.72 11.81
CA LEU A 167 -5.72 27.37 11.62
C LEU A 167 -4.64 26.33 11.96
N ALA A 168 -5.02 25.23 12.58
CA ALA A 168 -4.07 24.18 12.94
C ALA A 168 -3.53 23.47 11.69
N TYR A 169 -2.23 23.16 11.71
CA TYR A 169 -1.65 22.25 10.74
C TYR A 169 -2.18 20.83 10.92
N GLY A 170 -2.21 20.05 9.84
CA GLY A 170 -2.54 18.62 9.91
C GLY A 170 -1.53 17.87 10.79
N ARG A 171 -1.98 16.89 11.58
CA ARG A 171 -1.09 15.98 12.31
C ARG A 171 -1.79 14.68 12.70
N ASP A 172 -0.98 13.72 13.12
CA ASP A 172 -1.42 12.63 13.97
C ASP A 172 -1.14 12.93 15.47
N PRO A 173 -1.58 12.07 16.43
CA PRO A 173 -1.40 12.31 17.86
C PRO A 173 0.03 12.16 18.39
N TYR A 174 0.94 11.55 17.64
CA TYR A 174 2.25 11.10 18.10
C TYR A 174 3.42 11.83 17.43
N PHE A 175 3.20 12.48 16.29
CA PHE A 175 4.24 13.16 15.53
C PHE A 175 4.01 14.68 15.42
N PRO A 176 5.06 15.46 15.10
CA PRO A 176 4.93 16.88 14.84
C PRO A 176 3.98 17.20 13.68
N PRO A 177 3.42 18.42 13.63
CA PRO A 177 2.51 18.81 12.55
C PRO A 177 3.13 18.85 11.15
N TRP A 178 2.35 18.46 10.15
CA TRP A 178 2.65 18.60 8.73
C TRP A 178 2.40 20.03 8.28
N THR A 179 3.47 20.82 8.24
CA THR A 179 3.45 22.27 8.05
C THR A 179 2.96 22.74 6.68
N ASP A 180 2.78 21.83 5.73
CA ASP A 180 2.23 22.11 4.40
C ASP A 180 0.74 21.76 4.26
N THR A 181 0.04 21.47 5.37
CA THR A 181 -1.36 21.05 5.35
C THR A 181 -2.18 21.65 6.49
N LEU A 182 -3.47 21.90 6.28
CA LEU A 182 -4.44 22.35 7.27
C LEU A 182 -5.31 21.20 7.75
N GLN A 183 -5.52 21.11 9.07
CA GLN A 183 -6.35 20.07 9.67
C GLN A 183 -7.84 20.30 9.41
N ILE A 184 -8.50 19.28 8.87
CA ILE A 184 -9.96 19.27 8.66
C ILE A 184 -10.69 19.09 10.00
N ASN A 185 -11.79 19.82 10.19
CA ASN A 185 -12.61 19.84 11.39
C ASN A 185 -13.86 18.95 11.25
N TYR A 186 -13.77 17.69 11.66
CA TYR A 186 -14.88 16.74 11.68
C TYR A 186 -15.87 16.93 12.85
N ALA A 187 -15.61 17.86 13.78
CA ALA A 187 -16.60 18.27 14.78
C ALA A 187 -17.73 19.11 14.13
N ASN A 188 -17.47 19.72 12.98
CA ASN A 188 -18.46 20.43 12.18
C ASN A 188 -19.18 19.46 11.20
N PRO A 189 -20.50 19.25 11.33
CA PRO A 189 -21.25 18.37 10.42
C PRO A 189 -21.21 18.79 8.95
N ALA A 190 -21.07 20.10 8.65
CA ALA A 190 -20.95 20.57 7.28
C ALA A 190 -19.66 20.04 6.60
N THR A 191 -18.61 19.80 7.39
CA THR A 191 -17.35 19.22 6.90
C THR A 191 -17.54 17.78 6.44
N HIS A 192 -18.43 17.01 7.06
CA HIS A 192 -18.74 15.65 6.60
C HIS A 192 -19.37 15.67 5.22
N ALA A 193 -20.27 16.63 4.96
CA ALA A 193 -20.88 16.81 3.64
C ALA A 193 -19.82 17.21 2.60
N MET A 194 -18.98 18.20 2.90
CA MET A 194 -17.88 18.65 2.03
C MET A 194 -16.93 17.49 1.66
N MET A 195 -16.51 16.67 2.64
CA MET A 195 -15.62 15.53 2.37
C MET A 195 -16.31 14.40 1.61
N THR A 196 -17.62 14.20 1.81
CA THR A 196 -18.42 13.26 1.03
C THR A 196 -18.58 13.74 -0.43
N GLU A 197 -18.71 15.05 -0.65
CA GLU A 197 -18.74 15.64 -2.01
C GLU A 197 -17.41 15.46 -2.73
N ASN A 198 -16.28 15.66 -2.05
CA ASN A 198 -14.95 15.34 -2.58
C ASN A 198 -14.86 13.86 -2.97
N LEU A 199 -15.33 12.93 -2.12
CA LEU A 199 -15.37 11.51 -2.45
C LEU A 199 -16.22 11.21 -3.69
N PHE A 200 -17.38 11.86 -3.85
CA PHE A 200 -18.16 11.71 -5.07
C PHE A 200 -17.43 12.21 -6.31
N ALA A 201 -16.73 13.35 -6.22
CA ALA A 201 -15.95 13.86 -7.35
C ALA A 201 -14.86 12.88 -7.78
N ILE A 202 -14.20 12.23 -6.80
CA ILE A 202 -13.18 11.19 -7.04
C ILE A 202 -13.82 9.92 -7.61
N SER A 203 -14.95 9.46 -7.08
CA SER A 203 -15.58 8.19 -7.49
C SER A 203 -16.10 8.21 -8.94
N GLU A 204 -16.33 9.38 -9.52
CA GLU A 204 -16.61 9.51 -10.95
C GLU A 204 -15.38 9.20 -11.84
N LEU A 205 -14.16 9.24 -11.28
CA LEU A 205 -12.90 9.10 -12.00
C LEU A 205 -12.26 7.72 -11.87
N CYS A 206 -12.70 6.89 -10.92
CA CYS A 206 -12.04 5.62 -10.61
C CYS A 206 -13.06 4.54 -10.16
N ASP A 207 -12.55 3.35 -9.84
CA ASP A 207 -13.33 2.19 -9.40
C ASP A 207 -13.07 1.84 -7.93
N ALA A 208 -12.01 2.43 -7.36
CA ALA A 208 -11.61 2.26 -5.98
C ALA A 208 -10.87 3.49 -5.47
N VAL A 209 -10.81 3.63 -4.15
CA VAL A 209 -10.03 4.69 -3.49
C VAL A 209 -9.17 4.12 -2.37
N ARG A 210 -7.91 4.56 -2.31
CA ARG A 210 -7.05 4.39 -1.13
C ARG A 210 -7.20 5.63 -0.26
N CYS A 211 -7.60 5.44 0.98
CA CYS A 211 -7.83 6.51 1.95
C CYS A 211 -6.59 6.66 2.84
N ASP A 212 -5.87 7.76 2.66
CA ASP A 212 -4.70 8.14 3.43
C ASP A 212 -5.04 8.29 4.93
N VAL A 213 -4.17 7.77 5.79
CA VAL A 213 -4.24 7.81 7.26
C VAL A 213 -5.66 7.72 7.81
N ALA A 214 -6.45 6.77 7.28
CA ALA A 214 -7.90 6.72 7.47
C ALA A 214 -8.32 6.61 8.95
N MET A 215 -7.46 6.00 9.77
CA MET A 215 -7.65 5.87 11.21
C MET A 215 -7.72 7.22 11.94
N LEU A 216 -7.13 8.29 11.41
CA LEU A 216 -7.17 9.63 12.03
C LEU A 216 -8.58 10.23 12.06
N VAL A 217 -9.43 9.79 11.14
CA VAL A 217 -10.81 10.29 10.98
C VAL A 217 -11.83 9.43 11.73
N LEU A 218 -11.39 8.36 12.40
CA LEU A 218 -12.21 7.68 13.41
C LEU A 218 -12.53 8.66 14.53
N LYS A 219 -13.81 8.74 14.93
CA LYS A 219 -14.25 9.66 16.00
C LYS A 219 -13.42 9.54 17.28
N SER A 220 -13.02 8.32 17.64
CA SER A 220 -12.21 8.04 18.83
C SER A 220 -10.83 8.71 18.76
N VAL A 221 -10.18 8.63 17.60
CA VAL A 221 -8.87 9.22 17.34
C VAL A 221 -8.99 10.74 17.19
N PHE A 222 -9.91 11.22 16.35
CA PHE A 222 -10.15 12.64 16.14
C PHE A 222 -10.40 13.37 17.47
N ASN A 223 -11.31 12.85 18.30
CA ASN A 223 -11.63 13.47 19.59
C ASN A 223 -10.47 13.41 20.59
N THR A 224 -9.58 12.42 20.49
CA THR A 224 -8.38 12.39 21.34
C THR A 224 -7.44 13.53 20.98
N THR A 225 -7.26 13.80 19.69
CA THR A 225 -6.29 14.77 19.18
C THR A 225 -6.81 16.22 19.19
N TRP A 226 -8.10 16.41 18.91
CA TRP A 226 -8.62 17.70 18.45
C TRP A 226 -9.75 18.29 19.29
N LYS A 227 -10.31 17.54 20.26
CA LYS A 227 -11.50 18.01 20.99
C LYS A 227 -11.29 19.31 21.77
N SER A 228 -10.07 19.58 22.22
CA SER A 228 -9.74 20.79 22.97
C SER A 228 -9.85 22.04 22.11
N LEU A 229 -9.57 21.93 20.81
CA LEU A 229 -9.59 23.05 19.86
C LEU A 229 -10.93 23.14 19.10
N SER A 230 -11.52 22.00 18.74
CA SER A 230 -12.65 21.94 17.81
C SER A 230 -13.98 21.51 18.43
N GLY A 231 -13.96 21.05 19.69
CA GLY A 231 -15.08 20.32 20.29
C GLY A 231 -15.18 18.88 19.79
N HIS A 232 -16.28 18.20 20.12
CA HIS A 232 -16.42 16.78 19.83
C HIS A 232 -17.00 16.52 18.43
N MET A 233 -16.35 15.65 17.66
CA MET A 233 -17.00 14.88 16.60
C MET A 233 -18.03 13.95 17.24
N LYS A 234 -19.30 14.13 16.84
CA LYS A 234 -20.45 13.42 17.44
C LYS A 234 -20.75 12.09 16.73
N GLU A 235 -20.72 12.13 15.40
CA GLU A 235 -21.02 11.00 14.52
C GLU A 235 -19.78 10.53 13.76
N GLU A 236 -19.76 9.27 13.34
CA GLU A 236 -18.71 8.74 12.45
C GLU A 236 -18.86 9.30 11.04
N PHE A 237 -17.73 9.61 10.39
CA PHE A 237 -17.71 10.04 8.99
C PHE A 237 -17.76 8.84 8.03
N TRP A 238 -16.94 7.82 8.28
CA TRP A 238 -16.67 6.75 7.32
C TRP A 238 -17.90 5.94 6.94
N GLY A 239 -18.65 5.41 7.91
CA GLY A 239 -19.85 4.60 7.65
C GLY A 239 -20.84 5.26 6.68
N PRO A 240 -21.35 6.47 7.00
CA PRO A 240 -22.25 7.20 6.11
C PRO A 240 -21.62 7.54 4.75
N ALA A 241 -20.37 8.00 4.71
CA ALA A 241 -19.71 8.42 3.47
C ALA A 241 -19.50 7.23 2.50
N ILE A 242 -18.97 6.11 3.01
CA ILE A 242 -18.75 4.89 2.22
C ILE A 242 -20.09 4.34 1.70
N ALA A 243 -21.12 4.27 2.55
CA ALA A 243 -22.44 3.83 2.13
C ALA A 243 -23.03 4.72 1.03
N ALA A 244 -22.82 6.04 1.11
CA ALA A 244 -23.31 6.98 0.11
C ALA A 244 -22.61 6.80 -1.25
N VAL A 245 -21.28 6.58 -1.27
CA VAL A 245 -20.53 6.28 -2.50
C VAL A 245 -20.95 4.95 -3.09
N LYS A 246 -20.99 3.88 -2.30
CA LYS A 246 -21.40 2.54 -2.77
C LYS A 246 -22.84 2.50 -3.28
N LYS A 247 -23.72 3.38 -2.78
CA LYS A 247 -25.08 3.56 -3.31
C LYS A 247 -25.08 4.14 -4.73
N ARG A 248 -24.15 5.06 -5.07
CA ARG A 248 -24.03 5.64 -6.42
C ARG A 248 -23.23 4.76 -7.37
N HIS A 249 -22.20 4.10 -6.85
CA HIS A 249 -21.31 3.23 -7.62
C HIS A 249 -21.26 1.84 -6.95
N PRO A 250 -22.23 0.96 -7.24
CA PRO A 250 -22.21 -0.41 -6.72
C PRO A 250 -20.91 -1.13 -7.11
N GLY A 251 -20.22 -1.71 -6.13
CA GLY A 251 -18.95 -2.41 -6.35
C GLY A 251 -17.69 -1.53 -6.28
N PHE A 252 -17.83 -0.24 -5.96
CA PHE A 252 -16.70 0.65 -5.66
C PHE A 252 -15.99 0.19 -4.38
N LEU A 253 -14.66 0.11 -4.42
CA LEU A 253 -13.85 -0.44 -3.33
C LEU A 253 -13.14 0.64 -2.53
N PHE A 254 -13.08 0.45 -1.22
CA PHE A 254 -12.34 1.31 -0.29
C PHE A 254 -11.20 0.54 0.37
N LEU A 255 -9.98 1.06 0.23
CA LEU A 255 -8.79 0.60 0.92
C LEU A 255 -8.38 1.64 1.96
N ALA A 256 -8.42 1.28 3.24
CA ALA A 256 -7.96 2.15 4.31
C ALA A 256 -6.47 1.96 4.54
N GLU A 257 -5.69 3.04 4.47
CA GLU A 257 -4.43 3.07 5.20
C GLU A 257 -4.75 3.09 6.71
N SER A 258 -4.22 2.10 7.42
CA SER A 258 -4.51 1.85 8.82
C SER A 258 -3.24 1.56 9.59
N TYR A 259 -3.19 2.10 10.80
CA TYR A 259 -2.14 1.86 11.78
C TYR A 259 -2.77 1.70 13.18
N TRP A 260 -1.95 1.29 14.14
CA TRP A 260 -2.32 1.19 15.57
C TRP A 260 -3.43 0.18 15.89
N ASN A 261 -3.49 -0.91 15.14
CA ASN A 261 -4.50 -1.97 15.30
C ASN A 261 -5.93 -1.44 15.07
N LYS A 262 -6.10 -0.49 14.15
CA LYS A 262 -7.40 0.13 13.80
C LYS A 262 -8.10 -0.52 12.61
N GLU A 263 -7.49 -1.55 12.03
CA GLU A 263 -7.96 -2.25 10.84
C GLU A 263 -9.38 -2.77 11.05
N TRP A 264 -9.62 -3.47 12.17
CA TRP A 264 -10.94 -4.00 12.47
C TRP A 264 -11.99 -2.90 12.67
N GLU A 265 -11.66 -1.82 13.38
CA GLU A 265 -12.58 -0.69 13.58
C GLU A 265 -12.96 -0.04 12.24
N LEU A 266 -12.01 0.12 11.32
CA LEU A 266 -12.23 0.64 9.98
C LEU A 266 -13.03 -0.33 9.09
N GLN A 267 -12.74 -1.64 9.13
CA GLN A 267 -13.54 -2.64 8.41
C GLN A 267 -15.01 -2.59 8.84
N GLN A 268 -15.29 -2.37 10.13
CA GLN A 268 -16.66 -2.19 10.64
C GLN A 268 -17.33 -0.89 10.18
N GLN A 269 -16.57 0.11 9.72
CA GLN A 269 -17.10 1.30 9.05
C GLN A 269 -17.43 1.07 7.56
N GLY A 270 -17.15 -0.12 7.02
CA GLY A 270 -17.51 -0.49 5.64
C GLY A 270 -16.35 -0.45 4.63
N PHE A 271 -15.11 -0.25 5.09
CA PHE A 271 -13.92 -0.44 4.26
C PHE A 271 -13.82 -1.88 3.77
N ASP A 272 -13.50 -2.06 2.49
CA ASP A 272 -13.36 -3.38 1.89
C ASP A 272 -12.00 -4.01 2.23
N TYR A 273 -10.96 -3.18 2.35
CA TYR A 273 -9.64 -3.62 2.74
C TYR A 273 -8.96 -2.61 3.67
N THR A 274 -8.02 -3.07 4.49
CA THR A 274 -7.18 -2.25 5.35
C THR A 274 -5.72 -2.66 5.24
N TYR A 275 -4.80 -1.72 5.29
CA TYR A 275 -3.36 -1.99 5.33
C TYR A 275 -3.02 -2.97 6.45
N ASP A 276 -2.08 -3.88 6.17
CA ASP A 276 -1.59 -4.84 7.15
C ASP A 276 -0.16 -4.51 7.60
N LYS A 277 -0.03 -3.43 8.36
CA LYS A 277 1.24 -3.02 8.94
C LYS A 277 1.86 -4.09 9.85
N PRO A 278 1.12 -4.81 10.72
CA PRO A 278 1.70 -5.91 11.50
C PRO A 278 2.34 -7.01 10.65
N PHE A 279 1.70 -7.44 9.56
CA PHE A 279 2.29 -8.42 8.64
C PHE A 279 3.60 -7.91 8.05
N TYR A 280 3.60 -6.67 7.54
CA TYR A 280 4.80 -6.01 7.03
C TYR A 280 5.92 -5.98 8.08
N ASP A 281 5.62 -5.49 9.29
CA ASP A 281 6.61 -5.29 10.36
C ASP A 281 7.23 -6.61 10.81
N PHE A 282 6.44 -7.68 10.92
CA PHE A 282 6.94 -8.98 11.36
C PHE A 282 7.70 -9.72 10.27
N LEU A 283 7.26 -9.63 9.01
CA LEU A 283 7.92 -10.29 7.88
C LEU A 283 9.21 -9.60 7.46
N THR A 284 9.28 -8.27 7.59
CA THR A 284 10.45 -7.47 7.16
C THR A 284 11.42 -7.15 8.28
N SER A 285 11.15 -7.59 9.52
CA SER A 285 12.10 -7.41 10.62
C SER A 285 13.39 -8.21 10.41
N ALA A 286 14.49 -7.74 11.01
CA ALA A 286 15.77 -8.43 11.03
C ALA A 286 16.17 -8.75 12.48
N PRO A 287 16.07 -10.02 12.95
CA PRO A 287 15.54 -11.20 12.24
C PRO A 287 14.02 -11.16 12.05
N VAL A 288 13.50 -11.99 11.15
CA VAL A 288 12.05 -12.13 10.89
C VAL A 288 11.33 -12.61 12.14
N ASN A 289 10.21 -11.99 12.50
CA ASN A 289 9.45 -12.35 13.70
C ASN A 289 8.37 -13.39 13.39
N GLY A 290 8.79 -14.64 13.18
CA GLY A 290 7.90 -15.75 12.81
C GLY A 290 6.78 -16.03 13.81
N ASP A 291 7.03 -15.90 15.12
CA ASP A 291 6.00 -16.14 16.15
C ASP A 291 4.87 -15.11 16.10
N LYS A 292 5.21 -13.81 15.97
CA LYS A 292 4.19 -12.76 15.84
C LYS A 292 3.49 -12.80 14.50
N LEU A 293 4.21 -13.12 13.42
CA LEU A 293 3.62 -13.30 12.09
C LEU A 293 2.59 -14.44 12.11
N MET A 294 2.95 -15.58 12.72
CA MET A 294 2.02 -16.70 12.91
C MET A 294 0.81 -16.29 13.76
N GLY A 295 1.04 -15.62 14.89
CA GLY A 295 -0.04 -15.15 15.75
C GLY A 295 -0.99 -14.19 15.03
N HIS A 296 -0.46 -13.33 14.17
CA HIS A 296 -1.25 -12.39 13.39
C HIS A 296 -2.13 -13.07 12.34
N MET A 297 -1.58 -13.98 11.53
CA MET A 297 -2.41 -14.62 10.49
C MET A 297 -3.40 -15.65 11.08
N LYS A 298 -3.31 -15.98 12.39
CA LYS A 298 -4.29 -16.81 13.13
C LYS A 298 -5.59 -16.09 13.44
N ALA A 299 -5.65 -14.78 13.19
CA ALA A 299 -6.87 -14.02 13.38
C ALA A 299 -8.01 -14.56 12.48
N GLN A 300 -9.25 -14.22 12.84
CA GLN A 300 -10.44 -14.76 12.20
C GLN A 300 -10.46 -14.47 10.69
N TRP A 301 -11.03 -15.40 9.90
CA TRP A 301 -11.08 -15.30 8.45
C TRP A 301 -11.73 -14.01 7.94
N ASN A 302 -12.82 -13.57 8.57
CA ASN A 302 -13.51 -12.32 8.23
C ASN A 302 -12.70 -11.06 8.52
N TYR A 303 -11.58 -11.17 9.23
CA TYR A 303 -10.59 -10.10 9.34
C TYR A 303 -9.47 -10.31 8.32
N GLN A 304 -8.89 -11.51 8.29
CA GLN A 304 -7.72 -11.85 7.44
C GLN A 304 -7.95 -11.61 5.95
N LYS A 305 -9.13 -11.95 5.43
CA LYS A 305 -9.45 -11.83 4.00
C LYS A 305 -9.62 -10.38 3.53
N HIS A 306 -9.74 -9.44 4.48
CA HIS A 306 -9.88 -8.00 4.23
C HIS A 306 -8.58 -7.23 4.50
N LEU A 307 -7.46 -7.92 4.70
CA LEU A 307 -6.16 -7.28 4.87
C LEU A 307 -5.47 -7.05 3.52
N CYS A 308 -4.80 -5.92 3.38
CA CYS A 308 -3.94 -5.57 2.25
C CYS A 308 -2.49 -5.82 2.64
N ARG A 309 -1.91 -6.89 2.09
CA ARG A 309 -0.53 -7.33 2.29
C ARG A 309 0.40 -6.51 1.41
N PHE A 310 1.55 -6.15 1.97
CA PHE A 310 2.66 -5.54 1.25
C PHE A 310 3.97 -5.84 1.97
N ILE A 311 5.08 -5.71 1.24
CA ILE A 311 6.46 -5.80 1.78
C ILE A 311 7.28 -4.53 1.50
N GLU A 312 6.71 -3.60 0.74
CA GLU A 312 7.08 -2.20 0.59
C GLU A 312 5.87 -1.43 0.01
N ASN A 313 5.88 -0.12 0.14
CA ASN A 313 4.98 0.84 -0.51
C ASN A 313 5.72 2.19 -0.62
N HIS A 314 5.05 3.28 -0.96
CA HIS A 314 5.70 4.59 -1.08
C HIS A 314 6.27 5.17 0.24
N ASP A 315 5.74 4.77 1.40
CA ASP A 315 6.19 5.25 2.71
C ASP A 315 7.27 4.36 3.34
N GLU A 316 7.25 3.08 3.02
CA GLU A 316 8.12 2.05 3.58
C GLU A 316 9.44 1.91 2.81
N GLU A 317 10.48 1.45 3.49
CA GLU A 317 11.75 1.12 2.82
C GLU A 317 11.55 0.03 1.76
N ARG A 318 12.36 0.08 0.70
CA ARG A 318 12.36 -0.95 -0.34
C ARG A 318 12.67 -2.33 0.23
N ALA A 319 11.84 -3.30 -0.09
CA ALA A 319 11.90 -4.68 0.36
C ALA A 319 13.26 -5.31 0.07
N ALA A 320 13.83 -5.09 -1.13
CA ALA A 320 15.15 -5.62 -1.48
C ALA A 320 16.27 -5.10 -0.57
N GLY A 321 16.16 -3.85 -0.11
CA GLY A 321 17.04 -3.25 0.89
C GLY A 321 16.77 -3.79 2.29
N LYS A 322 15.52 -3.66 2.75
CA LYS A 322 15.11 -3.95 4.14
C LYS A 322 15.22 -5.42 4.52
N THR A 323 14.79 -6.33 3.65
CA THR A 323 14.77 -7.77 3.93
C THR A 323 16.09 -8.48 3.60
N GLY A 324 16.97 -7.82 2.82
CA GLY A 324 18.27 -8.36 2.44
C GLY A 324 18.17 -9.75 1.79
N LEU A 325 18.84 -10.73 2.38
CA LEU A 325 18.86 -12.11 1.87
C LEU A 325 17.47 -12.78 1.87
N ASN A 326 16.55 -12.33 2.72
CA ASN A 326 15.19 -12.87 2.81
C ASN A 326 14.24 -12.36 1.72
N CYS A 327 14.66 -11.44 0.85
CA CYS A 327 13.77 -10.76 -0.11
C CYS A 327 12.90 -11.71 -0.95
N ARG A 328 13.48 -12.78 -1.48
CA ARG A 328 12.74 -13.75 -2.30
C ARG A 328 11.75 -14.57 -1.48
N ALA A 329 12.17 -15.03 -0.31
CA ALA A 329 11.30 -15.75 0.61
C ALA A 329 10.14 -14.87 1.09
N ALA A 330 10.41 -13.62 1.45
CA ALA A 330 9.40 -12.64 1.83
C ALA A 330 8.39 -12.38 0.69
N ALA A 331 8.85 -12.23 -0.56
CA ALA A 331 7.98 -12.07 -1.72
C ALA A 331 7.03 -13.26 -1.93
N MET A 332 7.51 -14.49 -1.73
CA MET A 332 6.69 -15.69 -1.81
C MET A 332 5.65 -15.76 -0.69
N ILE A 333 6.05 -15.52 0.57
CA ILE A 333 5.11 -15.47 1.71
C ILE A 333 4.05 -14.39 1.51
N PHE A 334 4.48 -13.21 1.04
CA PHE A 334 3.61 -12.10 0.70
C PHE A 334 2.56 -12.50 -0.34
N LEU A 335 2.95 -12.95 -1.53
CA LEU A 335 2.02 -13.21 -2.65
C LEU A 335 1.16 -14.47 -2.51
N THR A 336 1.40 -15.28 -1.47
CA THR A 336 0.63 -16.49 -1.17
C THR A 336 -0.21 -16.36 0.10
N ALA A 337 -0.14 -15.23 0.81
CA ALA A 337 -0.98 -14.94 1.96
C ALA A 337 -2.43 -14.62 1.53
N PRO A 338 -3.43 -14.74 2.43
CA PRO A 338 -4.79 -14.31 2.11
C PRO A 338 -4.94 -12.79 2.19
N GLY A 339 -5.82 -12.24 1.36
CA GLY A 339 -6.13 -10.82 1.30
C GLY A 339 -5.68 -10.14 0.01
N MET A 340 -5.90 -8.83 -0.08
CA MET A 340 -5.40 -8.00 -1.18
C MET A 340 -3.87 -7.95 -1.14
N HIS A 341 -3.22 -7.94 -2.30
CA HIS A 341 -1.78 -7.86 -2.43
C HIS A 341 -1.39 -6.56 -3.13
N LEU A 342 -0.52 -5.78 -2.53
CA LEU A 342 -0.02 -4.52 -3.06
C LEU A 342 1.46 -4.67 -3.43
N VAL A 343 1.76 -4.48 -4.72
CA VAL A 343 3.11 -4.47 -5.27
C VAL A 343 3.44 -3.05 -5.67
N HIS A 344 4.51 -2.50 -5.11
CA HIS A 344 4.96 -1.16 -5.45
C HIS A 344 5.79 -1.17 -6.75
N GLN A 345 5.74 -0.08 -7.52
CA GLN A 345 6.58 0.08 -8.70
C GLN A 345 8.07 -0.10 -8.37
N ASP A 346 8.82 -0.71 -9.29
CA ASP A 346 10.25 -0.99 -9.14
C ASP A 346 10.61 -2.06 -8.07
N GLN A 347 9.62 -2.62 -7.35
CA GLN A 347 9.81 -3.71 -6.38
C GLN A 347 10.33 -5.00 -7.05
N MET A 348 9.82 -5.30 -8.24
CA MET A 348 10.16 -6.52 -8.99
C MET A 348 11.59 -6.47 -9.52
N GLU A 349 12.04 -5.26 -9.87
CA GLU A 349 13.37 -4.91 -10.34
C GLU A 349 14.40 -4.93 -9.20
N GLY A 350 13.96 -5.02 -7.95
CA GLY A 350 14.84 -5.13 -6.78
C GLY A 350 15.53 -3.82 -6.42
N TYR A 351 14.91 -2.68 -6.72
CA TYR A 351 15.42 -1.37 -6.33
C TYR A 351 15.52 -1.28 -4.81
N ARG A 352 16.54 -0.58 -4.31
CA ARG A 352 16.92 -0.58 -2.89
C ARG A 352 16.74 0.77 -2.22
N HIS A 353 16.58 1.84 -2.99
CA HIS A 353 16.41 3.18 -2.46
C HIS A 353 14.94 3.62 -2.54
N LYS A 354 14.35 3.93 -1.37
CA LYS A 354 13.00 4.52 -1.29
C LYS A 354 13.05 5.91 -1.90
N ILE A 355 12.08 6.29 -2.71
CA ILE A 355 12.07 7.61 -3.34
C ILE A 355 11.25 8.56 -2.46
N PRO A 356 11.79 9.71 -2.03
CA PRO A 356 11.00 10.74 -1.38
C PRO A 356 9.86 11.19 -2.29
N VAL A 357 8.65 11.30 -1.75
CA VAL A 357 7.43 11.60 -2.52
C VAL A 357 7.43 12.99 -3.18
N GLN A 358 8.33 13.88 -2.74
CA GLN A 358 8.57 15.19 -3.32
C GLN A 358 9.47 15.15 -4.57
N LEU A 359 10.08 14.02 -4.91
CA LEU A 359 10.84 13.88 -6.15
C LEU A 359 9.95 13.47 -7.31
N ILE A 360 10.25 14.02 -8.49
CA ILE A 360 9.58 13.65 -9.74
C ILE A 360 10.43 12.76 -10.65
N ARG A 361 11.67 12.43 -10.22
CA ARG A 361 12.52 11.45 -10.88
C ARG A 361 13.33 10.65 -9.88
N GLN A 362 13.68 9.43 -10.30
CA GLN A 362 14.59 8.54 -9.59
C GLN A 362 15.95 8.48 -10.29
N ALA A 363 17.02 8.30 -9.51
CA ALA A 363 18.29 7.85 -10.05
C ALA A 363 18.18 6.42 -10.62
N PRO A 364 18.95 6.07 -11.66
CA PRO A 364 18.97 4.70 -12.14
C PRO A 364 19.54 3.76 -11.07
N GLU A 365 18.92 2.59 -10.89
CA GLU A 365 19.39 1.50 -10.04
C GLU A 365 19.60 0.24 -10.89
N HIS A 366 20.47 -0.66 -10.42
CA HIS A 366 20.72 -1.93 -11.10
C HIS A 366 19.56 -2.89 -10.88
N GLU A 367 19.00 -3.44 -11.97
CA GLU A 367 17.90 -4.39 -11.95
C GLU A 367 18.36 -5.81 -11.56
N ASP A 368 17.66 -6.48 -10.65
CA ASP A 368 17.84 -7.91 -10.34
C ASP A 368 16.93 -8.76 -11.25
N ARG A 369 17.48 -9.22 -12.38
CA ARG A 369 16.74 -10.02 -13.37
C ARG A 369 16.17 -11.33 -12.82
N GLU A 370 16.88 -11.98 -11.90
CA GLU A 370 16.42 -13.23 -11.30
C GLU A 370 15.23 -12.96 -10.35
N LEU A 371 15.23 -11.84 -9.63
CA LEU A 371 14.09 -11.42 -8.82
C LEU A 371 12.87 -11.11 -9.70
N MET A 372 13.06 -10.41 -10.83
CA MET A 372 11.99 -10.14 -11.78
C MET A 372 11.39 -11.45 -12.34
N GLU A 373 12.22 -12.43 -12.68
CA GLU A 373 11.77 -13.75 -13.11
C GLU A 373 11.00 -14.50 -12.02
N LEU A 374 11.43 -14.39 -10.76
CA LEU A 374 10.69 -14.94 -9.62
C LEU A 374 9.30 -14.30 -9.50
N TYR A 375 9.20 -12.96 -9.54
CA TYR A 375 7.91 -12.28 -9.49
C TYR A 375 6.96 -12.71 -10.60
N ARG A 376 7.45 -12.89 -11.84
CA ARG A 376 6.63 -13.43 -12.94
C ARG A 376 6.06 -14.81 -12.62
N LYS A 377 6.84 -15.70 -12.01
CA LYS A 377 6.37 -17.02 -11.55
C LYS A 377 5.37 -16.90 -10.40
N LEU A 378 5.64 -16.02 -9.43
CA LEU A 378 4.74 -15.79 -8.28
C LEU A 378 3.41 -15.18 -8.72
N PHE A 379 3.38 -14.33 -9.74
CA PHE A 379 2.15 -13.81 -10.31
C PHE A 379 1.32 -14.88 -11.03
N GLN A 380 1.98 -15.83 -11.72
CA GLN A 380 1.28 -16.98 -12.28
C GLN A 380 0.70 -17.86 -11.18
N LEU A 381 1.47 -18.14 -10.14
CA LEU A 381 1.04 -18.91 -8.97
C LEU A 381 -0.15 -18.23 -8.27
N GLN A 382 -0.08 -16.92 -8.04
CA GLN A 382 -1.12 -16.18 -7.33
C GLN A 382 -2.49 -16.25 -8.01
N ARG A 383 -2.56 -16.51 -9.33
CA ARG A 383 -3.82 -16.69 -10.07
C ARG A 383 -4.53 -18.00 -9.76
N GLU A 384 -3.85 -18.98 -9.17
CA GLU A 384 -4.51 -20.24 -8.82
C GLU A 384 -5.60 -20.01 -7.76
N GLU A 385 -6.70 -20.75 -7.89
CA GLU A 385 -7.90 -20.62 -7.05
C GLU A 385 -7.57 -20.67 -5.54
N VAL A 386 -6.62 -21.54 -5.16
CA VAL A 386 -6.17 -21.71 -3.78
C VAL A 386 -5.58 -20.44 -3.16
N PHE A 387 -4.93 -19.58 -3.96
CA PHE A 387 -4.40 -18.31 -3.48
C PHE A 387 -5.41 -17.18 -3.60
N GLN A 388 -6.36 -17.29 -4.53
CA GLN A 388 -7.41 -16.29 -4.76
C GLN A 388 -8.57 -16.34 -3.76
N GLU A 389 -8.91 -17.54 -3.29
CA GLU A 389 -10.13 -17.79 -2.52
C GLU A 389 -9.91 -18.73 -1.33
N GLY A 390 -8.82 -19.49 -1.35
CA GLY A 390 -8.56 -20.50 -0.33
C GLY A 390 -8.36 -19.90 1.06
N GLU A 391 -8.84 -20.64 2.06
CA GLU A 391 -8.63 -20.36 3.48
C GLU A 391 -7.17 -20.61 3.86
N VAL A 392 -6.82 -20.37 5.12
CA VAL A 392 -5.46 -20.55 5.64
C VAL A 392 -5.45 -21.37 6.92
N GLU A 393 -4.54 -22.33 6.98
CA GLU A 393 -4.25 -23.16 8.15
C GLU A 393 -2.75 -23.25 8.41
N TRP A 394 -2.37 -23.74 9.57
CA TRP A 394 -0.98 -23.72 10.03
C TRP A 394 -0.32 -25.06 9.87
N ILE A 395 0.91 -25.03 9.38
CA ILE A 395 1.74 -26.22 9.33
C ILE A 395 2.60 -26.25 10.60
N SER A 396 2.42 -27.29 11.40
CA SER A 396 3.31 -27.56 12.54
C SER A 396 4.58 -28.25 12.02
N VAL A 397 5.62 -27.45 11.82
CA VAL A 397 6.90 -27.89 11.27
C VAL A 397 7.75 -28.56 12.36
N GLU A 398 8.15 -29.81 12.18
CA GLU A 398 9.02 -30.51 13.14
C GLU A 398 10.50 -30.15 12.90
N GLY A 399 11.27 -30.02 13.99
CA GLY A 399 12.73 -29.87 13.93
C GLY A 399 13.25 -28.47 13.63
N ALA A 400 12.37 -27.47 13.48
CA ALA A 400 12.73 -26.05 13.38
C ALA A 400 11.78 -25.20 14.24
N SER A 401 12.30 -24.14 14.87
CA SER A 401 11.44 -23.15 15.52
C SER A 401 10.72 -22.28 14.47
N HIS A 402 9.59 -21.65 14.83
CA HIS A 402 8.88 -20.72 13.93
C HIS A 402 9.72 -19.51 13.52
N ALA A 403 10.71 -19.14 14.34
CA ALA A 403 11.68 -18.09 14.02
C ALA A 403 12.67 -18.51 12.92
N GLN A 404 12.83 -19.81 12.69
CA GLN A 404 13.71 -20.37 11.66
C GLN A 404 12.94 -20.79 10.41
N CYS A 405 11.81 -21.48 10.60
CA CYS A 405 10.95 -21.98 9.54
C CYS A 405 9.51 -21.53 9.75
N PHE A 406 9.00 -20.74 8.82
CA PHE A 406 7.61 -20.30 8.80
C PHE A 406 6.84 -21.09 7.74
N GLY A 407 5.63 -21.53 8.05
CA GLY A 407 4.84 -22.29 7.10
C GLY A 407 3.34 -22.27 7.35
N PHE A 408 2.58 -22.30 6.27
CA PHE A 408 1.12 -22.33 6.29
C PHE A 408 0.58 -23.08 5.08
N HIS A 409 -0.67 -23.51 5.21
CA HIS A 409 -1.43 -24.23 4.22
C HIS A 409 -2.52 -23.31 3.68
N ARG A 410 -2.62 -23.17 2.36
CA ARG A 410 -3.79 -22.58 1.69
C ARG A 410 -4.61 -23.70 1.08
N PHE A 411 -5.93 -23.63 1.18
CA PHE A 411 -6.80 -24.69 0.66
C PHE A 411 -8.17 -24.18 0.19
N THR A 412 -8.66 -24.81 -0.86
CA THR A 412 -10.10 -24.86 -1.18
C THR A 412 -10.60 -26.28 -0.95
N ARG A 413 -11.79 -26.60 -1.46
CA ARG A 413 -12.32 -27.96 -1.41
C ARG A 413 -11.47 -28.97 -2.19
N ASP A 414 -10.91 -28.54 -3.33
CA ASP A 414 -10.33 -29.44 -4.33
C ASP A 414 -8.86 -29.13 -4.64
N ARG A 415 -8.27 -28.09 -4.01
CA ARG A 415 -6.91 -27.63 -4.27
C ARG A 415 -6.19 -27.27 -2.99
N HIS A 416 -4.93 -27.66 -2.89
CA HIS A 416 -4.10 -27.43 -1.72
C HIS A 416 -2.77 -26.82 -2.09
N ALA A 417 -2.25 -25.96 -1.22
CA ALA A 417 -0.92 -25.41 -1.33
C ALA A 417 -0.24 -25.33 0.04
N MET A 418 0.94 -25.94 0.16
CA MET A 418 1.78 -25.86 1.36
C MET A 418 2.91 -24.87 1.09
N ILE A 419 3.02 -23.83 1.92
CA ILE A 419 4.03 -22.77 1.80
C ILE A 419 4.99 -22.91 2.98
N LEU A 420 6.30 -22.92 2.72
CA LEU A 420 7.34 -22.97 3.74
C LEU A 420 8.45 -21.98 3.41
N ALA A 421 9.00 -21.31 4.42
CA ALA A 421 10.13 -20.40 4.27
C ALA A 421 11.14 -20.60 5.41
N ASN A 422 12.40 -20.83 5.04
CA ASN A 422 13.54 -20.79 5.94
C ASN A 422 14.13 -19.37 5.96
N PHE A 423 13.96 -18.65 7.07
CA PHE A 423 14.52 -17.30 7.24
C PHE A 423 15.89 -17.30 7.91
N SER A 424 16.44 -18.47 8.22
CA SER A 424 17.73 -18.61 8.89
C SER A 424 18.91 -18.59 7.91
N ALA A 425 20.11 -18.30 8.44
CA ALA A 425 21.37 -18.32 7.69
C ALA A 425 21.91 -19.75 7.42
N THR A 426 21.19 -20.78 7.87
CA THR A 426 21.60 -22.19 7.74
C THR A 426 20.53 -22.99 7.02
N GLY A 427 20.93 -24.04 6.30
CA GLY A 427 19.97 -24.98 5.75
C GLY A 427 19.23 -25.71 6.88
N ILE A 428 17.94 -25.97 6.69
CA ILE A 428 17.10 -26.71 7.63
C ILE A 428 16.59 -27.99 6.96
N ALA A 429 16.58 -29.08 7.73
CA ALA A 429 15.87 -30.30 7.36
C ALA A 429 14.64 -30.38 8.24
N THR A 430 13.47 -30.52 7.62
CA THR A 430 12.21 -30.51 8.35
C THR A 430 11.21 -31.50 7.76
N ARG A 431 10.22 -31.84 8.57
CA ARG A 431 9.07 -32.64 8.17
C ARG A 431 7.80 -32.15 8.85
N PHE A 432 6.67 -32.43 8.24
CA PHE A 432 5.37 -32.22 8.88
C PHE A 432 4.36 -33.23 8.34
N HIS A 433 3.37 -33.52 9.18
CA HIS A 433 2.19 -34.28 8.81
C HIS A 433 1.04 -33.31 8.52
N HIS A 434 0.24 -33.59 7.48
CA HIS A 434 -0.97 -32.83 7.20
C HIS A 434 -1.98 -33.74 6.49
N SER A 435 -3.23 -33.79 6.97
CA SER A 435 -4.27 -34.69 6.44
C SER A 435 -4.55 -34.49 4.95
N ALA A 436 -4.41 -33.27 4.44
CA ALA A 436 -4.51 -33.00 3.00
C ALA A 436 -3.52 -33.79 2.13
N LEU A 437 -2.40 -34.27 2.70
CA LEU A 437 -1.42 -35.09 1.99
C LEU A 437 -1.76 -36.59 1.98
N ASP A 438 -2.81 -37.01 2.70
CA ASP A 438 -3.20 -38.41 2.79
C ASP A 438 -3.58 -38.96 1.41
N GLY A 439 -2.81 -39.93 0.92
CA GLY A 439 -3.03 -40.55 -0.38
C GLY A 439 -2.52 -39.75 -1.58
N VAL A 440 -1.83 -38.62 -1.36
CA VAL A 440 -1.15 -37.87 -2.42
C VAL A 440 0.17 -38.56 -2.79
N SER A 441 0.36 -38.84 -4.07
CA SER A 441 1.63 -39.37 -4.59
C SER A 441 2.63 -38.26 -4.87
N GLU A 442 3.93 -38.55 -4.76
CA GLU A 442 5.00 -37.58 -5.08
C GLU A 442 4.92 -37.01 -6.50
N GLU A 443 4.50 -37.82 -7.49
CA GLU A 443 4.32 -37.39 -8.88
C GLU A 443 3.21 -36.32 -9.04
N GLY A 444 2.32 -36.20 -8.05
CA GLY A 444 1.24 -35.20 -8.04
C GLY A 444 1.66 -33.85 -7.47
N LEU A 445 2.87 -33.73 -6.91
CA LEU A 445 3.33 -32.49 -6.30
C LEU A 445 3.99 -31.56 -7.33
N ASN A 446 3.53 -30.32 -7.39
CA ASN A 446 4.20 -29.25 -8.14
C ASN A 446 4.89 -28.28 -7.18
N ILE A 447 6.21 -28.13 -7.32
CA ILE A 447 7.07 -27.38 -6.39
C ILE A 447 7.70 -26.16 -7.08
N LEU A 448 7.43 -24.98 -6.53
CA LEU A 448 8.13 -23.74 -6.87
C LEU A 448 9.08 -23.37 -5.73
N SER A 449 10.36 -23.16 -6.02
CA SER A 449 11.38 -22.69 -5.06
C SER A 449 11.90 -21.30 -5.41
N THR A 450 12.25 -20.51 -4.38
CA THR A 450 12.95 -19.23 -4.51
C THR A 450 14.47 -19.35 -4.66
N ALA A 451 15.03 -20.54 -4.43
CA ALA A 451 16.47 -20.78 -4.52
C ALA A 451 16.99 -20.59 -5.96
N LYS A 452 18.24 -20.13 -6.07
CA LYS A 452 18.91 -19.84 -7.36
C LYS A 452 19.29 -21.09 -8.15
N GLU A 453 19.55 -22.21 -7.47
CA GLU A 453 20.00 -23.46 -8.09
C GLU A 453 18.82 -24.43 -8.23
N HIS A 454 18.67 -25.04 -9.41
CA HIS A 454 17.87 -26.25 -9.57
C HIS A 454 18.56 -27.41 -8.84
N ARG A 455 18.40 -27.48 -7.52
CA ARG A 455 18.74 -28.69 -6.77
C ARG A 455 17.61 -29.70 -6.97
N SER A 456 17.98 -30.94 -7.24
CA SER A 456 17.07 -32.09 -7.28
C SER A 456 16.15 -32.04 -6.06
N ASN A 457 14.84 -32.07 -6.28
CA ASN A 457 13.79 -32.06 -5.26
C ASN A 457 14.22 -32.89 -4.04
N THR A 458 14.52 -32.22 -2.92
CA THR A 458 14.74 -32.91 -1.64
C THR A 458 13.43 -33.13 -0.88
N THR A 459 12.32 -32.66 -1.47
CA THR A 459 10.97 -32.85 -0.99
C THR A 459 10.44 -34.20 -1.46
N HIS A 460 10.06 -35.05 -0.51
CA HIS A 460 9.50 -36.39 -0.75
C HIS A 460 8.47 -36.73 0.33
N ILE A 461 7.53 -37.60 0.00
CA ILE A 461 6.48 -38.07 0.90
C ILE A 461 6.93 -39.43 1.46
N GLU A 462 7.09 -39.51 2.78
CA GLU A 462 7.40 -40.76 3.47
C GLU A 462 6.26 -41.10 4.42
N GLY A 463 5.39 -42.02 3.99
CA GLY A 463 4.15 -42.33 4.69
C GLY A 463 3.12 -41.20 4.52
N ASP A 464 2.72 -40.60 5.63
CA ASP A 464 1.79 -39.46 5.75
C ASP A 464 2.52 -38.13 6.00
N CYS A 465 3.87 -38.16 5.99
CA CYS A 465 4.72 -37.01 6.30
C CYS A 465 5.44 -36.49 5.06
N LEU A 466 5.39 -35.18 4.85
CA LEU A 466 6.22 -34.51 3.87
C LEU A 466 7.57 -34.15 4.51
N LYS A 467 8.67 -34.63 3.92
CA LYS A 467 10.03 -34.31 4.34
C LYS A 467 10.66 -33.38 3.32
N THR A 468 11.32 -32.32 3.77
CA THR A 468 11.99 -31.36 2.87
C THR A 468 13.26 -30.77 3.50
N ARG A 469 14.20 -30.34 2.65
CA ARG A 469 15.36 -29.55 3.06
C ARG A 469 15.32 -28.19 2.38
N LEU A 470 15.32 -27.13 3.19
CA LEU A 470 15.36 -25.75 2.71
C LEU A 470 16.76 -25.17 2.93
N SER A 471 17.32 -24.58 1.89
CA SER A 471 18.54 -23.79 1.92
C SER A 471 18.35 -22.52 2.77
N PRO A 472 19.43 -21.84 3.21
CA PRO A 472 19.30 -20.54 3.85
C PRO A 472 18.48 -19.57 2.99
N HIS A 473 17.52 -18.88 3.59
CA HIS A 473 16.69 -17.86 2.93
C HIS A 473 15.84 -18.38 1.76
N GLU A 474 15.62 -19.70 1.68
CA GLU A 474 14.77 -20.35 0.69
C GLU A 474 13.33 -20.43 1.16
N ALA A 475 12.40 -20.21 0.24
CA ALA A 475 11.00 -20.55 0.41
C ALA A 475 10.54 -21.45 -0.74
N ILE A 476 9.58 -22.32 -0.43
CA ILE A 476 8.94 -23.20 -1.40
C ILE A 476 7.41 -23.12 -1.28
N VAL A 477 6.75 -23.34 -2.40
CA VAL A 477 5.31 -23.59 -2.49
C VAL A 477 5.12 -24.96 -3.14
N ILE A 478 4.33 -25.81 -2.52
CA ILE A 478 3.98 -27.15 -2.98
C ILE A 478 2.48 -27.15 -3.25
N THR A 479 2.07 -27.30 -4.51
CA THR A 479 0.66 -27.35 -4.95
C THR A 479 0.28 -28.78 -5.34
N PHE A 480 -0.95 -29.20 -5.04
CA PHE A 480 -1.51 -30.51 -5.39
C PHE A 480 -3.04 -30.52 -5.38
#